data_AF-A0A6V7JNB5-F1
#
_entry.id   AF-A0A6V7JNB5-F1
#
_cell.length_a   1.000
_cell.length_b   1.000
_cell.length_c   1.000
_cell.angle_alpha   90.00
_cell.angle_beta   90.00
_cell.angle_gamma   90.00
#
_symmetry.space_group_name_H-M   'P 1'
#
loop_
_entity.id
_entity.type
_entity.pdbx_description
1 polymer ?
#
loop_
_entity_poly.entity_id
_entity_poly.type
_entity_poly.pdbx_seq_one_letter_code
_entity_poly.pdbx_strand_id
1 'polypeptide(L)'
;VVIIPAGVPRKPGMTRDDLFNTNASIVRDLAQAVAEVCPKAFVAIISNPVNSTVPIASEVLQKAGVYDPNRIFGVTTLDIVRSNAFIGEAK
;
A
#
# COMPACT_ATOMS: atom_id res chain seq x y z
N VAL A 1 -3.20 11.46 9.03
CA VAL A 1 -2.76 10.74 7.82
C VAL A 1 -1.89 9.58 8.28
N VAL A 2 -2.07 8.38 7.73
CA VAL A 2 -1.25 7.19 8.00
C VAL A 2 -0.58 6.79 6.70
N ILE A 3 0.75 6.66 6.72
CA ILE A 3 1.54 6.22 5.57
C ILE A 3 2.09 4.83 5.90
N ILE A 4 1.87 3.87 5.00
CA ILE A 4 2.29 2.48 5.19
C ILE A 4 3.40 2.16 4.16
N PRO A 5 4.67 2.45 4.49
CA PRO A 5 5.84 1.98 3.74
C PRO A 5 6.33 0.61 4.21
N ALA A 6 5.71 0.05 5.26
CA ALA A 6 6.11 -1.22 5.86
C ALA A 6 6.03 -2.37 4.85
N GLY A 7 7.02 -3.24 4.87
CA GLY A 7 7.08 -4.39 3.98
C GLY A 7 8.50 -4.88 3.83
N VAL A 8 8.63 -6.07 3.27
CA VAL A 8 9.93 -6.67 2.97
C VAL A 8 10.30 -6.32 1.52
N PRO A 9 11.51 -5.80 1.25
CA PRO A 9 11.98 -5.64 -0.11
C PRO A 9 12.23 -7.01 -0.73
N ARG A 10 12.09 -7.12 -2.05
CA ARG A 10 12.40 -8.35 -2.76
C ARG A 10 13.86 -8.75 -2.51
N LYS A 11 14.08 -9.95 -1.96
CA LYS A 11 15.41 -10.54 -1.76
C LYS A 11 15.74 -11.55 -2.87
N PRO A 12 17.02 -11.76 -3.21
CA PRO A 12 17.43 -12.87 -4.07
C PRO A 12 16.88 -14.19 -3.54
N GLY A 13 16.32 -15.02 -4.42
CA GLY A 13 15.71 -16.31 -4.05
C GLY A 13 14.25 -16.25 -3.59
N MET A 14 13.65 -15.07 -3.40
CA MET A 14 12.24 -14.92 -3.04
C MET A 14 11.34 -14.92 -4.29
N THR A 15 10.28 -15.73 -4.28
CA THR A 15 9.29 -15.72 -5.36
C THR A 15 8.38 -14.49 -5.27
N ARG A 16 7.60 -14.22 -6.32
CA ARG A 16 6.59 -13.15 -6.29
C ARG A 16 5.52 -13.43 -5.24
N ASP A 17 5.13 -14.70 -5.11
CA ASP A 17 4.06 -15.12 -4.20
C ASP A 17 4.52 -15.03 -2.74
N ASP A 18 5.77 -15.38 -2.43
CA ASP A 18 6.33 -15.22 -1.07
C ASP A 18 6.33 -13.75 -0.63
N LEU A 19 6.75 -12.86 -1.54
CA LEU A 19 6.76 -11.42 -1.31
C LEU A 19 5.34 -10.90 -1.10
N PHE A 20 4.39 -11.32 -1.94
CA PHE A 20 2.99 -10.96 -1.81
C PHE A 20 2.42 -11.40 -0.46
N ASN A 21 2.58 -12.69 -0.10
CA ASN A 21 2.04 -13.24 1.14
C ASN A 21 2.60 -12.53 2.38
N THR A 22 3.89 -12.20 2.36
CA THR A 22 4.55 -11.47 3.45
C THR A 22 4.02 -10.05 3.58
N ASN A 23 3.89 -9.30 2.49
CA ASN A 23 3.43 -7.92 2.56
C ASN A 23 1.90 -7.84 2.76
N ALA A 24 1.15 -8.83 2.29
CA ALA A 24 -0.29 -8.94 2.52
C ALA A 24 -0.63 -9.06 4.00
N SER A 25 0.08 -9.90 4.76
CA SER A 25 -0.14 -10.03 6.20
C SER A 25 0.21 -8.75 6.96
N ILE A 26 1.34 -8.12 6.65
CA ILE A 26 1.78 -6.85 7.24
C ILE A 26 0.73 -5.76 7.00
N VAL A 27 0.26 -5.60 5.75
CA VAL A 27 -0.73 -4.57 5.40
C VAL A 27 -2.06 -4.83 6.08
N ARG A 28 -2.51 -6.08 6.13
CA ARG A 28 -3.75 -6.47 6.83
C ARG A 28 -3.71 -6.05 8.30
N ASP A 29 -2.63 -6.40 9.00
CA ASP A 29 -2.53 -6.15 10.44
C ASP A 29 -2.43 -4.65 10.75
N LEU A 30 -1.72 -3.89 9.92
CA LEU A 30 -1.67 -2.43 10.03
C LEU A 30 -3.01 -1.77 9.69
N ALA A 31 -3.73 -2.26 8.67
CA ALA A 31 -5.06 -1.76 8.32
C ALA A 31 -6.08 -2.01 9.45
N GLN A 32 -5.97 -3.14 10.15
CA GLN A 32 -6.78 -3.45 11.33
C GLN A 32 -6.52 -2.42 12.45
N ALA A 33 -5.26 -2.12 12.74
CA ALA A 33 -4.90 -1.09 13.73
C ALA A 33 -5.41 0.31 13.33
N VAL A 34 -5.38 0.64 12.02
CA VAL A 34 -5.96 1.90 11.52
C VAL A 34 -7.47 1.93 11.76
N ALA A 35 -8.18 0.84 11.48
CA ALA A 35 -9.62 0.74 11.68
C ALA A 35 -10.02 0.99 13.15
N GLU A 36 -9.23 0.48 14.09
CA GLU A 36 -9.49 0.59 15.54
C GLU A 36 -9.10 1.95 16.11
N VAL A 37 -7.93 2.48 15.73
CA VAL A 37 -7.33 3.64 16.40
C VAL A 37 -7.66 4.96 15.71
N CYS A 38 -7.71 4.97 14.38
CA CYS A 38 -7.86 6.20 13.60
C CYS A 38 -8.66 6.02 12.30
N PRO A 39 -9.91 5.54 12.35
CA PRO A 39 -10.68 5.14 11.16
C PRO A 39 -10.96 6.27 10.16
N LYS A 40 -10.84 7.54 10.58
CA LYS A 40 -11.03 8.72 9.72
C LYS A 40 -9.74 9.21 9.06
N ALA A 41 -8.60 8.57 9.30
CA ALA A 41 -7.33 8.96 8.70
C ALA A 41 -7.34 8.70 7.18
N PHE A 42 -6.66 9.58 6.43
CA PHE A 42 -6.22 9.26 5.08
C PHE A 42 -5.10 8.21 5.14
N VAL A 43 -5.24 7.10 4.40
CA VAL A 43 -4.35 5.94 4.41
C VAL A 43 -3.62 5.84 3.07
N ALA A 44 -2.31 6.02 3.10
CA ALA A 44 -1.42 5.96 1.94
C ALA A 44 -0.65 4.63 1.94
N ILE A 45 -0.98 3.72 1.02
CA ILE A 45 -0.32 2.41 0.91
C ILE A 45 0.85 2.51 -0.07
N ILE A 46 2.07 2.27 0.41
CA ILE A 46 3.29 2.17 -0.41
C ILE A 46 3.75 0.70 -0.53
N SER A 47 3.38 -0.14 0.45
CA SER A 47 3.72 -1.57 0.49
C SER A 47 3.41 -2.28 -0.82
N ASN A 48 4.43 -2.89 -1.43
CA ASN A 48 4.29 -3.60 -2.70
C ASN A 48 3.74 -5.02 -2.50
N PRO A 49 2.96 -5.55 -3.47
CA PRO A 49 2.49 -4.86 -4.67
C PRO A 49 1.26 -3.99 -4.39
N VAL A 50 1.31 -2.69 -4.73
CA VAL A 50 0.24 -1.71 -4.46
C VAL A 50 -1.12 -2.17 -5.01
N ASN A 51 -1.12 -2.79 -6.19
CA ASN A 51 -2.32 -3.30 -6.86
C ASN A 51 -3.05 -4.39 -6.08
N SER A 52 -2.39 -5.03 -5.11
CA SER A 52 -3.00 -6.06 -4.27
C SER A 52 -3.15 -5.61 -2.82
N THR A 53 -2.20 -4.83 -2.30
CA THR A 53 -2.22 -4.35 -0.91
C THR A 53 -3.31 -3.29 -0.66
N VAL A 54 -3.65 -2.45 -1.65
CA VAL A 54 -4.77 -1.51 -1.54
C VAL A 54 -6.11 -2.26 -1.39
N PRO A 55 -6.48 -3.21 -2.28
CA PRO A 55 -7.67 -4.04 -2.08
C PRO A 55 -7.70 -4.76 -0.73
N ILE A 56 -6.57 -5.32 -0.27
CA ILE A 56 -6.49 -5.98 1.04
C ILE A 56 -6.84 -5.02 2.18
N ALA A 57 -6.24 -3.83 2.21
CA ALA A 57 -6.53 -2.82 3.22
C ALA A 57 -7.99 -2.34 3.13
N SER A 58 -8.52 -2.14 1.92
CA SER A 58 -9.93 -1.79 1.71
C SER A 58 -10.89 -2.83 2.30
N GLU A 59 -10.63 -4.12 2.07
CA GLU A 59 -11.43 -5.22 2.60
C GLU A 59 -11.38 -5.30 4.13
N VAL A 60 -10.21 -5.05 4.74
CA VAL A 60 -10.07 -5.00 6.20
C VAL A 60 -10.92 -3.86 6.78
N LEU A 61 -10.83 -2.66 6.20
CA LEU A 61 -11.63 -1.51 6.63
C LEU A 61 -13.14 -1.76 6.40
N GLN A 62 -13.51 -2.47 5.33
CA GLN A 62 -14.90 -2.80 5.03
C GLN A 62 -15.47 -3.79 6.04
N LYS A 63 -14.70 -4.83 6.40
CA LYS A 63 -15.06 -5.78 7.46
C LYS A 63 -15.19 -5.11 8.83
N ALA A 64 -14.40 -4.08 9.09
CA ALA A 64 -14.50 -3.27 10.30
C ALA A 64 -15.62 -2.21 10.26
N GLY A 65 -16.34 -2.06 9.14
CA GLY A 65 -17.45 -1.11 9.00
C GLY A 65 -17.04 0.36 8.92
N VAL A 66 -15.76 0.65 8.64
CA VAL A 66 -15.20 2.03 8.64
C VAL A 66 -14.60 2.44 7.30
N TYR A 67 -14.86 1.66 6.24
CA TYR A 67 -14.35 1.93 4.91
C TYR A 67 -14.90 3.24 4.31
N ASP A 68 -13.99 4.11 3.89
CA ASP A 68 -14.27 5.29 3.08
C ASP A 68 -13.37 5.25 1.83
N PRO A 69 -13.91 5.03 0.62
CA PRO A 69 -13.12 4.92 -0.60
C PRO A 69 -12.36 6.20 -0.94
N ASN A 70 -12.77 7.37 -0.41
CA ASN A 70 -12.07 8.64 -0.64
C ASN A 70 -10.86 8.84 0.29
N ARG A 71 -10.62 7.92 1.22
CA ARG A 71 -9.56 8.04 2.23
C ARG A 71 -8.46 6.99 2.11
N ILE A 72 -8.58 6.04 1.19
CA ILE A 72 -7.55 5.03 0.94
C ILE A 72 -6.97 5.20 -0.46
N PHE A 73 -5.64 5.22 -0.59
CA PHE A 73 -4.98 5.36 -1.88
C PHE A 73 -3.65 4.63 -1.92
N GLY A 74 -3.36 4.07 -3.08
CA GLY A 74 -2.04 3.52 -3.41
C GLY A 74 -1.11 4.63 -3.88
N VAL A 75 0.10 4.70 -3.31
CA VAL A 75 1.10 5.67 -3.73
C VAL A 75 1.81 5.17 -4.99
N THR A 76 1.44 5.71 -6.14
CA THR A 76 2.03 5.42 -7.46
C THR A 76 2.94 6.54 -7.96
N THR A 77 3.16 7.57 -7.13
CA THR A 77 3.89 8.79 -7.50
C THR A 77 5.33 8.53 -7.97
N LEU A 78 5.96 7.42 -7.56
CA LEU A 78 7.29 7.04 -8.04
C LEU A 78 7.33 6.85 -9.57
N ASP A 79 6.25 6.35 -10.16
CA ASP A 79 6.18 6.15 -11.60
C ASP A 79 6.13 7.49 -12.33
N ILE A 80 5.38 8.45 -11.80
CA ILE A 80 5.35 9.84 -12.30
C ILE A 80 6.73 10.50 -12.19
N VAL A 81 7.40 10.35 -11.05
CA VAL A 81 8.76 10.88 -10.84
C VAL A 81 9.73 10.31 -11.88
N ARG A 82 9.68 8.99 -12.13
CA ARG A 82 10.50 8.32 -13.14
C ARG A 82 10.19 8.80 -14.56
N SER A 83 8.92 8.88 -14.93
CA SER A 83 8.51 9.37 -16.25
C SER A 83 8.98 10.81 -16.49
N ASN A 84 8.83 11.68 -15.50
CA ASN A 84 9.31 13.06 -15.58
C ASN A 84 10.84 13.12 -15.74
N ALA A 85 11.57 12.31 -14.98
CA ALA A 85 13.03 12.22 -15.08
C ALA A 85 13.47 11.75 -16.47
N PHE A 86 12.90 10.65 -16.97
CA PHE A 86 13.26 10.09 -18.28
C PHE A 86 12.93 11.04 -19.45
N ILE A 87 11.80 11.76 -19.37
CA ILE A 87 11.46 12.80 -20.37
C ILE A 87 12.43 13.98 -20.28
N GLY A 88 12.85 14.37 -19.07
CA GLY A 88 13.82 15.44 -18.85
C GLY A 88 15.20 15.13 -19.41
N GLU A 89 15.68 13.88 -19.25
CA GLU A 89 16.96 13.40 -19.78
C GLU A 89 16.97 13.24 -21.30
N ALA A 90 15.80 13.04 -21.93
CA ALA A 90 15.67 12.90 -23.37
C ALA A 90 15.64 14.25 -24.14
N LYS A 91 15.62 15.39 -23.42
CA LYS A 91 15.69 16.74 -24.00
C LYS A 91 17.12 17.25 -24.03
#